data_AF-A0A6L8V3N4-F1
#
_entry.id   AF-A0A6L8V3N4-F1
#
_cell.length_a   1.000
_cell.length_b   1.000
_cell.length_c   1.000
_cell.angle_alpha   90.00
_cell.angle_beta   90.00
_cell.angle_gamma   90.00
#
_symmetry.space_group_name_H-M   'P 1'
#
loop_
_entity.id
_entity.type
_entity.pdbx_description
1 polymer ?
#
loop_
_entity_poly.entity_id
_entity_poly.type
_entity_poly.pdbx_seq_one_letter_code
_entity_poly.pdbx_strand_id
1 'polypeptide(L)'
;METLTFRRKDMADLMLSLSGHLEKSPLAILQDTWRIQHESDLEQGKSMSAFLSTTLPPLMEKMIKSNIKPAFSLSDIATLGTQVEFTQFSVTSIQNWVKRDFKELIGLPEDGKKYSLQQVALFFIIEDLRSSLDYESIRQLFHILFRSASSSCDEQTISPLAFYSVYAELYEVLDARYRNFAGNSQDFISKWDQMLDEAAHEYAVSHCPHANAKEQEMLKNAIHVAIISVHSSSFNSLARRYVNGMVFLHNFK
;
A
#
# COMPACT_ATOMS: atom_id res chain seq x y z
N MET A 1 8.67 -15.25 17.98
CA MET A 1 8.16 -15.58 16.64
C MET A 1 8.06 -14.29 15.88
N GLU A 2 8.61 -14.27 14.67
CA GLU A 2 8.62 -13.09 13.81
C GLU A 2 7.35 -13.07 12.97
N THR A 3 6.74 -11.90 12.80
CA THR A 3 5.59 -11.70 11.93
C THR A 3 6.06 -11.28 10.55
N LEU A 4 5.56 -11.95 9.51
CA LEU A 4 5.88 -11.64 8.12
C LEU A 4 5.40 -10.24 7.76
N THR A 5 6.33 -9.33 7.51
CA THR A 5 6.03 -7.97 7.03
C THR A 5 5.95 -7.96 5.50
N PHE A 6 5.25 -7.02 4.90
CA PHE A 6 5.09 -6.87 3.46
C PHE A 6 5.58 -5.51 3.04
N ARG A 7 6.30 -5.46 1.92
CA ARG A 7 6.37 -4.21 1.16
C ARG A 7 5.01 -3.89 0.60
N ARG A 8 4.75 -2.61 0.32
CA ARG A 8 3.46 -2.20 -0.27
C ARG A 8 3.17 -2.93 -1.58
N LYS A 9 4.19 -3.09 -2.43
CA LYS A 9 4.06 -3.85 -3.68
C LYS A 9 3.62 -5.30 -3.44
N ASP A 10 4.27 -5.98 -2.49
CA ASP A 10 3.95 -7.39 -2.20
C ASP A 10 2.50 -7.55 -1.69
N MET A 11 2.02 -6.58 -0.89
CA MET A 11 0.62 -6.55 -0.44
C MET A 11 -0.36 -6.23 -1.58
N ALA A 12 -0.02 -5.29 -2.45
CA ALA A 12 -0.84 -4.96 -3.61
C ALA A 12 -0.96 -6.16 -4.58
N ASP A 13 0.16 -6.82 -4.85
CA ASP A 13 0.21 -8.05 -5.64
C ASP A 13 -0.67 -9.13 -4.99
N LEU A 14 -0.60 -9.29 -3.67
CA LEU A 14 -1.44 -10.25 -2.94
C LEU A 14 -2.94 -9.93 -3.13
N MET A 15 -3.33 -8.66 -3.03
CA MET A 15 -4.71 -8.22 -3.24
C MET A 15 -5.17 -8.40 -4.69
N LEU A 16 -4.31 -8.14 -5.68
CA LEU A 16 -4.61 -8.35 -7.11
C LEU A 16 -4.70 -9.84 -7.47
N SER A 17 -3.85 -10.68 -6.89
CA SER A 17 -3.94 -12.13 -7.03
C SER A 17 -5.26 -12.67 -6.50
N LEU A 18 -5.70 -12.14 -5.35
CA LEU A 18 -6.99 -12.49 -4.75
C LEU A 18 -8.21 -11.98 -5.52
N SER A 19 -8.06 -10.93 -6.33
CA SER A 19 -9.12 -10.46 -7.23
C SER A 19 -9.16 -11.25 -8.55
N GLY A 20 -8.22 -12.18 -8.77
CA GLY A 20 -8.09 -12.96 -10.01
C GLY A 20 -7.44 -12.20 -11.17
N HIS A 21 -6.84 -11.03 -10.92
CA HIS A 21 -6.23 -10.19 -11.95
C HIS A 21 -4.73 -10.48 -12.15
N LEU A 22 -4.13 -11.36 -11.35
CA LEU A 22 -2.76 -11.87 -11.54
C LEU A 22 -2.76 -13.39 -11.74
N GLU A 23 -1.93 -13.86 -12.66
CA GLU A 23 -1.69 -15.30 -12.88
C GLU A 23 -1.00 -15.95 -11.67
N LYS A 24 -0.19 -15.17 -10.95
CA LYS A 24 0.53 -15.63 -9.76
C LYS A 24 -0.44 -15.86 -8.61
N SER A 25 -0.36 -17.03 -7.97
CA SER A 25 -1.25 -17.37 -6.85
C SER A 25 -0.91 -16.61 -5.56
N PRO A 26 -1.88 -16.44 -4.63
CA PRO A 26 -1.62 -15.77 -3.35
C PRO A 26 -0.52 -16.46 -2.55
N LEU A 27 -0.47 -17.80 -2.60
CA LEU A 27 0.57 -18.59 -1.95
C LEU A 27 1.97 -18.30 -2.52
N ALA A 28 2.09 -18.19 -3.85
CA ALA A 28 3.36 -17.89 -4.49
C ALA A 28 3.87 -16.49 -4.10
N ILE A 29 2.97 -15.52 -3.93
CA ILE A 29 3.35 -14.18 -3.45
C ILE A 29 3.87 -14.24 -2.03
N LEU A 30 3.16 -14.92 -1.12
CA LEU A 30 3.61 -15.10 0.27
C LEU A 30 4.97 -15.80 0.36
N GLN A 31 5.19 -16.83 -0.45
CA GLN A 31 6.46 -17.55 -0.52
C GLN A 31 7.60 -16.64 -1.01
N ASP A 32 7.35 -15.81 -2.02
CA ASP A 32 8.33 -14.89 -2.54
C ASP A 32 8.67 -13.76 -1.55
N THR A 33 7.65 -13.18 -0.89
CA THR A 33 7.85 -12.19 0.17
C THR A 33 8.68 -12.76 1.31
N TRP A 34 8.36 -13.98 1.76
CA TRP A 34 9.11 -14.66 2.81
C TRP A 34 10.56 -14.93 2.37
N ARG A 35 10.77 -15.39 1.13
CA ARG A 35 12.09 -15.70 0.58
C ARG A 35 13.00 -14.47 0.55
N ILE A 36 12.47 -13.32 0.11
CA ILE A 36 13.23 -12.06 0.04
C ILE A 36 13.67 -11.60 1.44
N GLN A 37 12.83 -11.77 2.46
CA GLN A 37 13.16 -11.35 3.83
C GLN A 37 14.16 -12.27 4.53
N HIS A 38 14.21 -13.54 4.14
CA HIS A 38 15.05 -14.56 4.76
C HIS A 38 16.15 -15.06 3.81
N GLU A 39 16.60 -14.22 2.86
CA GLU A 39 17.62 -14.56 1.88
C GLU A 39 18.91 -15.08 2.55
N SER A 40 19.35 -14.41 3.63
CA SER A 40 20.52 -14.83 4.40
C SER A 40 20.36 -16.19 5.09
N ASP A 41 19.14 -16.55 5.52
CA ASP A 41 18.87 -17.85 6.15
C ASP A 41 18.80 -18.98 5.13
N LEU A 42 18.38 -18.67 3.90
CA LEU A 42 18.37 -19.60 2.76
C LEU A 42 19.79 -19.93 2.32
N GLU A 43 20.66 -18.92 2.21
CA GLU A 43 22.09 -19.11 1.91
C GLU A 43 22.79 -19.99 2.95
N GLN A 44 22.33 -19.95 4.20
CA GLN A 44 22.85 -20.75 5.31
C GLN A 44 22.15 -22.11 5.47
N GLY A 45 21.21 -22.48 4.60
CA GLY A 45 20.49 -23.76 4.64
C GLY A 45 19.51 -23.90 5.82
N LYS A 46 19.11 -22.81 6.48
CA LYS A 46 18.22 -22.78 7.65
C LYS A 46 16.75 -22.49 7.30
N SER A 47 16.37 -22.69 6.03
CA SER A 47 15.08 -22.29 5.47
C SER A 47 13.88 -22.86 6.23
N MET A 48 13.92 -24.15 6.58
CA MET A 48 12.82 -24.82 7.29
C MET A 48 12.67 -24.31 8.72
N SER A 49 13.77 -24.11 9.46
CA SER A 49 13.71 -23.57 10.83
C SER A 49 13.23 -22.12 10.85
N ALA A 50 13.65 -21.31 9.88
CA ALA A 50 13.20 -19.93 9.74
C ALA A 50 11.69 -19.90 9.43
N PHE A 51 11.22 -20.72 8.48
CA PHE A 51 9.80 -20.77 8.12
C PHE A 51 8.90 -21.21 9.30
N LEU A 52 9.31 -22.23 10.05
CA LEU A 52 8.59 -22.69 11.25
C LEU A 52 8.56 -21.63 12.37
N SER A 53 9.48 -20.67 12.35
CA SER A 53 9.54 -19.56 13.32
C SER A 53 8.76 -18.33 12.90
N THR A 54 8.37 -18.25 11.61
CA THR A 54 7.53 -17.19 11.05
C THR A 54 6.06 -17.47 11.34
N THR A 55 5.40 -16.55 12.03
CA THR A 55 3.94 -16.62 12.23
C THR A 55 3.22 -15.92 11.10
N LEU A 56 2.40 -16.67 10.36
CA LEU A 56 1.40 -16.12 9.45
C LEU A 56 0.10 -15.85 10.22
N PRO A 57 -0.49 -14.64 10.14
CA PRO A 57 -1.81 -14.39 10.69
C PRO A 57 -2.84 -15.40 10.16
N PRO A 58 -3.79 -15.88 10.97
CA PRO A 58 -4.82 -16.83 10.54
C PRO A 58 -5.60 -16.40 9.29
N LEU A 59 -5.73 -15.09 9.08
CA LEU A 59 -6.32 -14.51 7.89
C LEU A 59 -5.53 -14.85 6.61
N MET A 60 -4.20 -14.83 6.65
CA MET A 60 -3.36 -15.18 5.50
C MET A 60 -3.48 -16.67 5.17
N GLU A 61 -3.53 -17.54 6.19
CA GLU A 61 -3.82 -18.95 5.96
C GLU A 61 -5.18 -19.16 5.29
N LYS A 62 -6.18 -18.37 5.68
CA LYS A 62 -7.50 -18.41 5.07
C LYS A 62 -7.46 -17.94 3.62
N MET A 63 -6.74 -16.85 3.32
CA MET A 63 -6.56 -16.32 1.97
C MET A 63 -5.90 -17.34 1.03
N ILE A 64 -4.94 -18.13 1.53
CA ILE A 64 -4.32 -19.23 0.77
C ILE A 64 -5.32 -20.36 0.46
N LYS A 65 -6.19 -20.69 1.42
CA LYS A 65 -7.07 -21.86 1.34
C LYS A 65 -8.40 -21.60 0.63
N SER A 66 -8.82 -20.33 0.48
CA SER A 66 -10.16 -19.99 -0.02
C SER A 66 -10.13 -19.46 -1.45
N ASN A 67 -10.73 -20.24 -2.37
CA ASN A 67 -10.86 -19.93 -3.79
C ASN A 67 -12.05 -18.99 -4.10
N ILE A 68 -12.47 -18.18 -3.12
CA ILE A 68 -13.70 -17.36 -3.17
C ILE A 68 -13.29 -15.90 -3.01
N LYS A 69 -13.94 -15.00 -3.77
CA LYS A 69 -13.84 -13.53 -3.64
C LYS A 69 -13.71 -13.14 -2.16
N PRO A 70 -12.51 -12.74 -1.69
CA PRO A 70 -12.32 -12.56 -0.27
C PRO A 70 -12.98 -11.25 0.17
N ALA A 71 -13.76 -11.35 1.23
CA ALA A 71 -14.36 -10.21 1.91
C ALA A 71 -13.79 -10.12 3.33
N PHE A 72 -13.51 -8.90 3.77
CA PHE A 72 -12.71 -8.63 4.97
C PHE A 72 -13.53 -7.88 6.02
N SER A 73 -13.50 -8.35 7.27
CA SER A 73 -14.01 -7.57 8.40
C SER A 73 -13.03 -6.43 8.75
N LEU A 74 -13.46 -5.45 9.55
CA LEU A 74 -12.56 -4.36 9.99
C LEU A 74 -11.33 -4.87 10.76
N SER A 75 -11.47 -5.96 11.53
CA SER A 75 -10.33 -6.60 12.20
C SER A 75 -9.38 -7.28 11.22
N ASP A 76 -9.92 -7.87 10.14
CA ASP A 76 -9.10 -8.47 9.08
C ASP A 76 -8.27 -7.38 8.38
N ILE A 77 -8.90 -6.25 8.04
CA ILE A 77 -8.24 -5.09 7.43
C ILE A 77 -7.15 -4.54 8.34
N ALA A 78 -7.43 -4.37 9.64
CA ALA A 78 -6.44 -3.93 10.62
C ALA A 78 -5.24 -4.89 10.66
N THR A 79 -5.52 -6.20 10.68
CA THR A 79 -4.48 -7.23 10.75
C THR A 79 -3.60 -7.21 9.51
N LEU A 80 -4.17 -7.16 8.31
CA LEU A 80 -3.40 -7.06 7.05
C LEU A 80 -2.60 -5.76 7.00
N GLY A 81 -3.25 -4.66 7.34
CA GLY A 81 -2.65 -3.34 7.35
C GLY A 81 -1.40 -3.31 8.23
N THR A 82 -1.46 -3.85 9.45
CA THR A 82 -0.30 -3.89 10.35
C THR A 82 0.88 -4.73 9.84
N GLN A 83 0.68 -5.60 8.85
CA GLN A 83 1.77 -6.33 8.21
C GLN A 83 2.44 -5.53 7.09
N VAL A 84 1.89 -4.39 6.66
CA VAL A 84 2.56 -3.54 5.66
C VAL A 84 3.55 -2.62 6.34
N GLU A 85 4.75 -2.53 5.76
CA GLU A 85 5.82 -1.68 6.26
C GLU A 85 5.40 -0.21 6.44
N PHE A 86 5.95 0.42 7.48
CA PHE A 86 5.75 1.85 7.80
C PHE A 86 4.32 2.28 8.13
N THR A 87 3.34 1.38 8.11
CA THR A 87 1.96 1.68 8.47
C THR A 87 1.73 1.65 9.99
N GLN A 88 0.61 2.22 10.43
CA GLN A 88 0.15 2.24 11.81
C GLN A 88 -1.35 1.99 11.91
N PHE A 89 -1.80 0.92 11.26
CA PHE A 89 -3.19 0.52 11.34
C PHE A 89 -3.61 0.24 12.77
N SER A 90 -4.79 0.76 13.14
CA SER A 90 -5.47 0.40 14.38
C SER A 90 -6.94 0.16 14.10
N VAL A 91 -7.53 -0.80 14.80
CA VAL A 91 -8.97 -1.10 14.71
C VAL A 91 -9.79 0.17 15.01
N THR A 92 -9.36 0.98 15.97
CA THR A 92 -10.02 2.23 16.35
C THR A 92 -10.00 3.26 15.21
N SER A 93 -8.85 3.46 14.55
CA SER A 93 -8.73 4.37 13.40
C SER A 93 -9.66 3.94 12.26
N ILE A 94 -9.61 2.66 11.89
CA ILE A 94 -10.46 2.06 10.86
C ILE A 94 -11.95 2.26 11.19
N GLN A 95 -12.35 2.04 12.45
CA GLN A 95 -13.73 2.25 12.88
C GLN A 95 -14.18 3.71 12.75
N ASN A 96 -13.30 4.67 13.06
CA ASN A 96 -13.59 6.09 12.90
C ASN A 96 -13.76 6.47 11.42
N TRP A 97 -12.94 5.90 10.54
CA TRP A 97 -13.02 6.14 9.11
C TRP A 97 -14.36 5.70 8.52
N VAL A 98 -14.85 4.51 8.85
CA VAL A 98 -16.14 4.01 8.32
C VAL A 98 -17.36 4.65 8.98
N LYS A 99 -17.23 5.17 10.21
CA LYS A 99 -18.34 5.81 10.94
C LYS A 99 -18.49 7.29 10.63
N ARG A 100 -17.38 7.99 10.39
CA ARG A 100 -17.35 9.46 10.33
C ARG A 100 -16.43 9.99 9.25
N ASP A 101 -15.14 9.66 9.29
CA ASP A 101 -14.14 10.46 8.57
C ASP A 101 -14.17 10.26 7.05
N PHE A 102 -14.51 9.04 6.59
CA PHE A 102 -14.54 8.63 5.19
C PHE A 102 -15.79 7.78 4.84
N LYS A 103 -16.85 7.86 5.65
CA LYS A 103 -18.06 7.03 5.55
C LYS A 103 -18.67 7.04 4.13
N GLU A 104 -18.76 8.21 3.52
CA GLU A 104 -19.38 8.37 2.20
C GLU A 104 -18.52 7.84 1.04
N LEU A 105 -17.19 7.80 1.23
CA LEU A 105 -16.24 7.33 0.23
C LEU A 105 -16.04 5.82 0.29
N ILE A 106 -15.92 5.27 1.51
CA ILE A 106 -15.76 3.81 1.71
C ILE A 106 -17.11 3.10 1.50
N GLY A 107 -18.21 3.72 1.91
CA GLY A 107 -19.55 3.15 1.82
C GLY A 107 -19.83 2.05 2.85
N LEU A 108 -20.97 1.39 2.67
CA LEU A 108 -21.36 0.23 3.48
C LEU A 108 -20.60 -1.02 3.01
N PRO A 109 -20.41 -2.02 3.89
CA PRO A 109 -19.81 -3.29 3.49
C PRO A 109 -20.60 -3.95 2.36
N GLU A 110 -19.92 -4.44 1.33
CA GLU A 110 -20.55 -5.04 0.14
C GLU A 110 -20.99 -6.50 0.34
N ASP A 111 -20.40 -7.23 1.29
CA ASP A 111 -20.75 -8.62 1.61
C ASP A 111 -21.16 -8.75 3.09
N GLY A 112 -22.39 -8.32 3.37
CA GLY A 112 -22.99 -8.34 4.70
C GLY A 112 -22.28 -7.38 5.68
N LYS A 113 -21.30 -7.88 6.44
CA LYS A 113 -20.48 -7.09 7.38
C LYS A 113 -19.02 -6.96 6.93
N LYS A 114 -18.73 -7.32 5.69
CA LYS A 114 -17.38 -7.41 5.15
C LYS A 114 -17.21 -6.54 3.91
N TYR A 115 -16.00 -6.01 3.78
CA TYR A 115 -15.58 -5.08 2.76
C TYR A 115 -14.90 -5.82 1.63
N SER A 116 -15.13 -5.38 0.39
CA SER A 116 -14.47 -5.94 -0.80
C SER A 116 -13.03 -5.47 -0.94
N LEU A 117 -12.24 -6.10 -1.81
CA LEU A 117 -10.85 -5.70 -2.08
C LEU A 117 -10.72 -4.24 -2.53
N GLN A 118 -11.70 -3.70 -3.27
CA GLN A 118 -11.71 -2.29 -3.67
C GLN A 118 -11.87 -1.38 -2.46
N GLN A 119 -12.79 -1.73 -1.55
CA GLN A 119 -12.95 -1.00 -0.30
C GLN A 119 -11.72 -1.14 0.60
N VAL A 120 -11.11 -2.34 0.69
CA VAL A 120 -9.86 -2.55 1.44
C VAL A 120 -8.75 -1.64 0.90
N ALA A 121 -8.59 -1.52 -0.41
CA ALA A 121 -7.59 -0.63 -1.00
C ALA A 121 -7.77 0.82 -0.55
N LEU A 122 -9.01 1.32 -0.41
CA LEU A 122 -9.27 2.66 0.14
C LEU A 122 -8.68 2.85 1.54
N PHE A 123 -8.77 1.85 2.43
CA PHE A 123 -8.17 1.94 3.77
C PHE A 123 -6.65 2.08 3.71
N PHE A 124 -6.00 1.35 2.78
CA PHE A 124 -4.55 1.37 2.61
C PHE A 124 -4.09 2.71 2.04
N ILE A 125 -4.82 3.24 1.06
CA ILE A 125 -4.56 4.56 0.51
C ILE A 125 -4.75 5.64 1.58
N ILE A 126 -5.81 5.59 2.40
CA ILE A 126 -6.03 6.54 3.51
C ILE A 126 -4.88 6.47 4.52
N GLU A 127 -4.45 5.27 4.89
CA GLU A 127 -3.33 5.07 5.82
C GLU A 127 -2.03 5.66 5.30
N ASP A 128 -1.74 5.52 4.01
CA ASP A 128 -0.55 6.11 3.40
C ASP A 128 -0.65 7.64 3.33
N LEU A 129 -1.77 8.18 2.86
CA LEU A 129 -1.93 9.63 2.66
C LEU A 129 -1.98 10.44 3.95
N ARG A 130 -2.53 9.88 5.03
CA ARG A 130 -2.70 10.62 6.31
C ARG A 130 -1.39 10.98 7.01
N SER A 131 -0.25 10.48 6.52
CA SER A 131 1.06 10.92 7.02
C SER A 131 1.41 12.34 6.61
N SER A 132 0.81 12.81 5.51
CA SER A 132 1.20 14.06 4.84
C SER A 132 0.01 14.99 4.58
N LEU A 133 -1.22 14.46 4.58
CA LEU A 133 -2.43 15.21 4.29
C LEU A 133 -3.44 15.16 5.45
N ASP A 134 -4.21 16.23 5.59
CA ASP A 134 -5.41 16.22 6.42
C ASP A 134 -6.56 15.44 5.74
N TYR A 135 -7.59 15.08 6.53
CA TYR A 135 -8.70 14.27 6.02
C TYR A 135 -9.54 14.96 4.96
N GLU A 136 -9.65 16.28 4.95
CA GLU A 136 -10.40 17.00 3.91
C GLU A 136 -9.67 16.94 2.58
N SER A 137 -8.35 17.16 2.59
CA SER A 137 -7.48 16.99 1.42
C SER A 137 -7.56 15.57 0.83
N ILE A 138 -7.56 14.54 1.68
CA ILE A 138 -7.73 13.13 1.23
C ILE A 138 -9.11 12.92 0.61
N ARG A 139 -10.18 13.45 1.21
CA ARG A 139 -11.53 13.33 0.65
C ARG A 139 -11.63 13.96 -0.74
N GLN A 140 -11.05 15.15 -0.92
CA GLN A 140 -11.03 15.84 -2.21
C GLN A 140 -10.27 15.02 -3.26
N LEU A 141 -9.11 14.48 -2.90
CA LEU A 141 -8.34 13.59 -3.78
C LEU A 141 -9.19 12.38 -4.22
N PHE A 142 -9.88 11.73 -3.29
CA PHE A 142 -10.71 10.55 -3.61
C PHE A 142 -11.91 10.91 -4.48
N HIS A 143 -12.53 12.09 -4.27
CA HIS A 143 -13.59 12.56 -5.15
C HIS A 143 -13.10 12.82 -6.57
N ILE A 144 -11.90 13.36 -6.73
CA ILE A 144 -11.32 13.60 -8.07
C ILE A 144 -10.98 12.27 -8.75
N LEU A 145 -10.40 11.32 -8.01
CA LEU A 145 -9.87 10.07 -8.59
C LEU A 145 -10.90 8.97 -8.80
N PHE A 146 -11.86 8.82 -7.88
CA PHE A 146 -12.74 7.65 -7.84
C PHE A 146 -14.21 7.96 -8.11
N ARG A 147 -14.60 9.24 -8.11
CA ARG A 147 -15.98 9.66 -8.36
C ARG A 147 -16.07 10.24 -9.76
N SER A 148 -16.36 9.37 -10.74
CA SER A 148 -16.65 9.79 -12.11
C SER A 148 -17.75 10.85 -12.14
N ALA A 149 -17.44 11.99 -12.74
CA ALA A 149 -18.40 13.06 -13.00
C ALA A 149 -19.27 12.70 -14.21
N SER A 150 -20.16 11.71 -14.10
CA SER A 150 -21.35 11.55 -14.97
C SER A 150 -21.18 11.72 -16.49
N SER A 151 -19.99 11.53 -17.07
CA SER A 151 -19.71 11.77 -18.48
C SER A 151 -19.36 10.47 -19.18
N SER A 152 -20.38 9.74 -19.62
CA SER A 152 -20.46 8.79 -20.75
C SER A 152 -19.32 7.82 -21.11
N CYS A 153 -18.25 7.71 -20.32
CA CYS A 153 -17.14 6.78 -20.50
C CYS A 153 -16.89 6.06 -19.18
N ASP A 154 -17.48 4.87 -19.04
CA ASP A 154 -17.30 4.00 -17.87
C ASP A 154 -15.86 3.44 -17.73
N GLU A 155 -14.97 3.69 -18.72
CA GLU A 155 -13.59 3.19 -18.76
C GLU A 155 -12.52 4.16 -18.20
N GLN A 156 -12.90 5.35 -17.73
CA GLN A 156 -11.93 6.44 -17.48
C GLN A 156 -11.48 6.59 -16.01
N THR A 157 -12.09 5.86 -15.06
CA THR A 157 -11.80 5.99 -13.62
C THR A 157 -10.93 4.85 -13.13
N ILE A 158 -9.72 5.15 -12.67
CA ILE A 158 -8.84 4.14 -12.05
C ILE A 158 -9.51 3.58 -10.80
N SER A 159 -9.57 2.25 -10.67
CA SER A 159 -10.16 1.63 -9.47
C SER A 159 -9.24 1.86 -8.25
N PRO A 160 -9.77 1.89 -7.02
CA PRO A 160 -8.94 2.01 -5.81
C PRO A 160 -7.82 0.96 -5.72
N LEU A 161 -8.12 -0.30 -6.02
CA LEU A 161 -7.12 -1.36 -6.02
C LEU A 161 -6.05 -1.16 -7.10
N ALA A 162 -6.45 -0.74 -8.31
CA ALA A 162 -5.50 -0.42 -9.36
C ALA A 162 -4.59 0.75 -8.95
N PHE A 163 -5.16 1.84 -8.43
CA PHE A 163 -4.39 2.98 -7.94
C PHE A 163 -3.41 2.59 -6.83
N TYR A 164 -3.85 1.79 -5.85
CA TYR A 164 -2.99 1.25 -4.79
C TYR A 164 -1.79 0.48 -5.34
N SER A 165 -2.05 -0.44 -6.28
CA SER A 165 -1.00 -1.25 -6.89
C SER A 165 0.03 -0.43 -7.65
N VAL A 166 -0.42 0.60 -8.35
CA VAL A 166 0.42 1.41 -9.22
C VAL A 166 1.43 2.20 -8.43
N TYR A 167 0.97 2.98 -7.44
CA TYR A 167 1.92 3.77 -6.67
C TYR A 167 2.80 2.88 -5.80
N ALA A 168 2.31 1.72 -5.36
CA ALA A 168 3.11 0.74 -4.63
C ALA A 168 4.23 0.17 -5.50
N GLU A 169 3.96 -0.15 -6.76
CA GLU A 169 4.98 -0.59 -7.71
C GLU A 169 5.97 0.52 -8.05
N LEU A 170 5.48 1.71 -8.39
CA LEU A 170 6.33 2.84 -8.73
C LEU A 170 7.24 3.25 -7.56
N TYR A 171 6.75 3.18 -6.32
CA TYR A 171 7.56 3.42 -5.14
C TYR A 171 8.77 2.47 -5.07
N GLU A 172 8.58 1.16 -5.27
CA GLU A 172 9.68 0.19 -5.27
C GLU A 172 10.68 0.45 -6.41
N VAL A 173 10.19 0.79 -7.60
CA VAL A 173 11.05 1.11 -8.76
C VAL A 173 11.89 2.35 -8.47
N LEU A 174 11.27 3.41 -7.94
CA LEU A 174 11.96 4.66 -7.62
C LEU A 174 12.96 4.48 -6.48
N ASP A 175 12.59 3.74 -5.44
CA ASP A 175 13.47 3.45 -4.32
C ASP A 175 14.69 2.62 -4.76
N ALA A 176 14.50 1.59 -5.60
CA ALA A 176 15.60 0.83 -6.17
C ALA A 176 16.50 1.66 -7.09
N ARG A 177 15.93 2.49 -7.97
CA ARG A 177 16.70 3.42 -8.83
C ARG A 177 17.51 4.38 -7.97
N TYR A 178 16.93 4.87 -6.87
CA TYR A 178 17.58 5.79 -5.95
C TYR A 178 18.74 5.14 -5.18
N ARG A 179 18.56 3.93 -4.62
CA ARG A 179 19.65 3.23 -3.91
C ARG A 179 20.88 2.98 -4.79
N ASN A 180 20.67 2.83 -6.09
CA ASN A 180 21.72 2.60 -7.09
C ASN A 180 22.27 3.91 -7.70
N PHE A 181 21.77 5.07 -7.27
CA PHE A 181 22.21 6.35 -7.81
C PHE A 181 23.60 6.75 -7.30
N ALA A 182 24.57 6.83 -8.21
CA ALA A 182 25.97 7.16 -7.92
C ALA A 182 26.35 8.63 -8.20
N GLY A 183 25.46 9.58 -7.96
CA GLY A 183 25.70 11.01 -8.26
C GLY A 183 25.88 11.91 -7.03
N ASN A 184 26.35 13.15 -7.25
CA ASN A 184 26.52 14.16 -6.18
C ASN A 184 25.19 14.48 -5.47
N SER A 185 25.25 14.50 -4.14
CA SER A 185 24.13 14.58 -3.19
C SER A 185 23.49 15.96 -3.03
N GLN A 186 24.03 17.01 -3.66
CA GLN A 186 23.62 18.40 -3.44
C GLN A 186 22.23 18.76 -4.02
N ASP A 187 21.62 17.89 -4.82
CA ASP A 187 20.31 18.15 -5.46
C ASP A 187 19.34 16.97 -5.32
N PHE A 188 19.31 16.36 -4.13
CA PHE A 188 18.53 15.16 -3.83
C PHE A 188 17.04 15.32 -4.14
N ILE A 189 16.42 16.39 -3.62
CA ILE A 189 14.97 16.59 -3.74
C ILE A 189 14.59 16.78 -5.20
N SER A 190 15.28 17.66 -5.94
CA SER A 190 14.94 17.97 -7.32
C SER A 190 15.13 16.76 -8.24
N LYS A 191 16.15 15.92 -8.00
CA LYS A 191 16.33 14.69 -8.78
C LYS A 191 15.27 13.63 -8.47
N TRP A 192 14.92 13.47 -7.21
CA TRP A 192 13.87 12.54 -6.82
C TRP A 192 12.52 12.98 -7.39
N ASP A 193 12.23 14.28 -7.35
CA ASP A 193 11.06 14.91 -7.96
C ASP A 193 11.02 14.67 -9.48
N GLN A 194 12.14 14.89 -10.18
CA GLN A 194 12.25 14.61 -11.62
C GLN A 194 12.00 13.12 -11.94
N MET A 195 12.64 12.20 -11.22
CA MET A 195 12.47 10.76 -11.44
C MET A 195 11.02 10.32 -11.21
N LEU A 196 10.37 10.92 -10.20
CA LEU A 196 8.97 10.69 -9.89
C LEU A 196 8.04 11.29 -10.96
N ASP A 197 8.31 12.50 -11.46
CA ASP A 197 7.57 13.12 -12.57
C ASP A 197 7.63 12.27 -13.83
N GLU A 198 8.82 11.83 -14.23
CA GLU A 198 9.02 10.95 -15.38
C GLU A 198 8.23 9.63 -15.24
N ALA A 199 8.35 8.95 -14.09
CA ALA A 199 7.69 7.67 -13.85
C ALA A 199 6.16 7.78 -13.78
N ALA A 200 5.65 8.83 -13.11
CA ALA A 200 4.21 9.06 -13.01
C ALA A 200 3.60 9.50 -14.35
N HIS A 201 4.32 10.30 -15.13
CA HIS A 201 3.90 10.71 -16.46
C HIS A 201 3.84 9.51 -17.42
N GLU A 202 4.89 8.69 -17.45
CA GLU A 202 4.92 7.46 -18.26
C GLU A 202 3.74 6.53 -17.93
N TYR A 203 3.44 6.37 -16.64
CA TYR A 203 2.29 5.59 -16.21
C TYR A 203 0.96 6.18 -16.70
N ALA A 204 0.73 7.49 -16.49
CA ALA A 204 -0.52 8.14 -16.86
C ALA A 204 -0.78 8.08 -18.38
N VAL A 205 0.26 8.25 -19.20
CA VAL A 205 0.15 8.19 -20.66
C VAL A 205 -0.12 6.77 -21.16
N SER A 206 0.59 5.77 -20.60
CA SER A 206 0.48 4.37 -21.04
C SER A 206 -0.85 3.71 -20.64
N HIS A 207 -1.38 4.03 -19.46
CA HIS A 207 -2.57 3.37 -18.90
C HIS A 207 -3.87 4.14 -19.15
N CYS A 208 -3.78 5.42 -19.50
CA CYS A 208 -4.92 6.23 -19.91
C CYS A 208 -4.65 6.94 -21.25
N PRO A 209 -4.44 6.18 -22.35
CA PRO A 209 -4.07 6.76 -23.65
C PRO A 209 -5.18 7.64 -24.25
N HIS A 210 -6.43 7.43 -23.83
CA HIS A 210 -7.60 8.20 -24.26
C HIS A 210 -7.99 9.33 -23.31
N ALA A 211 -7.29 9.47 -22.17
CA ALA A 211 -7.54 10.56 -21.23
C ALA A 211 -7.07 11.90 -21.81
N ASN A 212 -7.78 12.98 -21.48
CA ASN A 212 -7.33 14.31 -21.84
C ASN A 212 -6.14 14.76 -20.98
N ALA A 213 -5.43 15.80 -21.43
CA ALA A 213 -4.24 16.30 -20.74
C ALA A 213 -4.50 16.67 -19.26
N LYS A 214 -5.71 17.14 -18.94
CA LYS A 214 -6.08 17.50 -17.56
C LYS A 214 -6.23 16.27 -16.67
N GLU A 215 -6.84 15.21 -17.18
CA GLU A 215 -7.01 13.94 -16.47
C GLU A 215 -5.68 13.21 -16.27
N GLN A 216 -4.82 13.21 -17.28
CA GLN A 216 -3.47 12.65 -17.17
C GLN A 216 -2.66 13.39 -16.09
N GLU A 217 -2.73 14.71 -16.07
CA GLU A 217 -2.08 15.53 -15.05
C GLU A 217 -2.66 15.29 -13.65
N MET A 218 -3.99 15.12 -13.53
CA MET A 218 -4.64 14.77 -12.26
C MET A 218 -4.15 13.42 -11.72
N LEU A 219 -4.11 12.39 -12.56
CA LEU A 219 -3.63 11.06 -12.17
C LEU A 219 -2.15 11.10 -11.79
N LYS A 220 -1.32 11.79 -12.58
CA LYS A 220 0.10 11.99 -12.29
C LYS A 220 0.30 12.63 -10.91
N ASN A 221 -0.39 13.73 -10.64
CA ASN A 221 -0.29 14.45 -9.37
C ASN A 221 -0.80 13.62 -8.18
N ALA A 222 -1.82 12.79 -8.39
CA ALA A 222 -2.27 11.86 -7.36
C ALA A 222 -1.23 10.78 -7.05
N ILE A 223 -0.58 10.22 -8.07
CA ILE A 223 0.53 9.27 -7.90
C ILE A 223 1.68 9.93 -7.14
N HIS A 224 2.05 11.17 -7.49
CA HIS A 224 3.07 11.94 -6.77
C HIS A 224 2.78 12.03 -5.29
N VAL A 225 1.58 12.52 -4.96
CA VAL A 225 1.14 12.70 -3.59
C VAL A 225 1.16 11.38 -2.81
N ALA A 226 0.68 10.29 -3.42
CA ALA A 226 0.68 8.97 -2.79
C ALA A 226 2.11 8.48 -2.50
N ILE A 227 3.02 8.56 -3.47
CA ILE A 227 4.42 8.11 -3.31
C ILE A 227 5.16 8.95 -2.26
N ILE A 228 4.98 10.28 -2.28
CA ILE A 228 5.56 11.18 -1.28
C ILE A 228 5.05 10.85 0.12
N SER A 229 3.76 10.50 0.24
CA SER A 229 3.14 10.12 1.51
C SER A 229 3.68 8.78 2.04
N VAL A 230 3.88 7.79 1.17
CA VAL A 230 4.57 6.53 1.52
C VAL A 230 5.99 6.81 2.02
N HIS A 231 6.75 7.64 1.31
CA HIS A 231 8.11 8.00 1.71
C HIS A 231 8.12 8.75 3.06
N SER A 232 7.18 9.68 3.27
CA SER A 232 6.99 10.39 4.54
C SER A 232 6.67 9.43 5.69
N SER A 233 5.85 8.42 5.44
CA SER A 233 5.51 7.36 6.41
C SER A 233 6.74 6.57 6.86
N SER A 234 7.72 6.35 5.97
CA SER A 234 8.98 5.67 6.32
C SER A 234 9.80 6.47 7.34
N PHE A 235 9.94 7.78 7.16
CA PHE A 235 10.63 8.66 8.12
C PHE A 235 9.87 8.78 9.43
N ASN A 236 8.54 8.86 9.38
CA ASN A 236 7.71 8.85 10.58
C ASN A 236 7.90 7.54 11.37
N SER A 237 8.02 6.40 10.68
CA SER A 237 8.35 5.11 11.29
C SER A 237 9.72 5.11 11.95
N LEU A 238 10.73 5.65 11.27
CA LEU A 238 12.08 5.79 11.80
C LEU A 238 12.12 6.66 13.07
N ALA A 239 11.45 7.81 13.06
CA ALA A 239 11.35 8.69 14.23
C ALA A 239 10.74 7.97 15.44
N ARG A 240 9.67 7.20 15.23
CA ARG A 240 9.04 6.39 16.29
C ARG A 240 9.98 5.32 16.83
N ARG A 241 10.77 4.67 15.99
CA ARG A 241 11.77 3.69 16.45
C ARG A 241 12.78 4.32 17.40
N TYR A 242 13.26 5.53 17.08
CA TYR A 242 14.16 6.26 17.99
C TYR A 242 13.49 6.65 19.30
N VAL A 243 12.24 7.12 19.27
CA VAL A 243 11.46 7.41 20.49
C VAL A 243 11.28 6.16 21.34
N ASN A 244 10.89 5.03 20.74
CA ASN A 244 10.71 3.77 21.46
C ASN A 244 12.03 3.28 22.08
N GLY A 245 13.14 3.39 21.35
CA GLY A 245 14.48 3.06 21.86
C GLY A 245 14.87 3.94 23.05
N MET A 246 14.61 5.24 22.97
CA MET A 246 14.84 6.18 24.07
C MET A 246 14.02 5.81 25.31
N VAL A 247 12.72 5.52 25.15
CA VAL A 247 11.82 5.11 26.24
C VAL A 247 12.27 3.78 26.85
N PHE A 248 12.69 2.81 26.03
CA PHE A 248 13.23 1.55 26.50
C PHE A 248 14.48 1.75 27.37
N LEU A 249 15.45 2.54 26.89
CA LEU A 249 16.68 2.83 27.64
C LEU A 249 16.40 3.59 28.94
N HIS A 250 15.47 4.54 28.92
CA HIS A 250 15.06 5.28 30.13
C HIS A 250 14.42 4.36 31.18
N ASN A 251 13.66 3.36 30.75
CA ASN A 251 12.95 2.44 31.64
C ASN A 251 13.77 1.18 31.98
N PHE A 252 14.98 1.05 31.42
CA PHE A 252 15.90 -0.06 31.72
C PHE A 252 16.55 0.21 33.08
N LYS A 253 16.15 -0.58 34.09
CA LYS A 253 16.74 -0.57 35.45
C LYS A 253 17.31 -1.93 35.77
#